data_AF-B3SD73-F1
#
_entry.id   AF-B3SD73-F1
#
_cell.length_a   1.000
_cell.length_b   1.000
_cell.length_c   1.000
_cell.angle_alpha   90.00
_cell.angle_beta   90.00
_cell.angle_gamma   90.00
#
_symmetry.space_group_name_H-M   'P 1'
#
loop_
_entity.id
_entity.type
_entity.pdbx_description
1 polymer ?
#
loop_
_entity_poly.entity_id
_entity_poly.type
_entity_poly.pdbx_seq_one_letter_code
_entity_poly.pdbx_strand_id
1 'polypeptide(L)'
;SVILIVIFTIALIGNFPVVFMTYWEKKLHTSTNILIANLAFCDLLITIFIIPICFIVVQVGMWPFSSITCQILGFLEMVSYTASLSSLAMISINRYYAIVRALDQDFAKKMSVKRAKYMIAIVWIYSLVWASPPLYGWN
;
A
#
# COMPACT_ATOMS: atom_id res chain seq x y z
N SER A 1 -22.64 0.86 9.35
CA SER A 1 -22.34 2.28 9.01
C SER A 1 -21.34 2.96 9.95
N VAL A 2 -21.58 3.00 11.27
CA VAL A 2 -20.65 3.66 12.23
C VAL A 2 -19.22 3.10 12.16
N ILE A 3 -19.08 1.77 12.07
CA ILE A 3 -17.78 1.10 11.95
C ILE A 3 -16.97 1.61 10.75
N LEU A 4 -17.60 1.80 9.58
CA LEU A 4 -16.91 2.28 8.38
C LEU A 4 -16.41 3.72 8.53
N ILE A 5 -17.18 4.58 9.19
CA ILE A 5 -16.76 5.97 9.50
C ILE A 5 -15.56 5.96 10.44
N VAL A 6 -15.57 5.09 11.45
CA VAL A 6 -14.46 4.93 12.40
C VAL A 6 -13.21 4.43 11.68
N ILE A 7 -13.32 3.36 10.87
CA ILE A 7 -12.19 2.83 10.08
C ILE A 7 -11.65 3.91 9.14
N PHE A 8 -12.50 4.61 8.40
CA PHE A 8 -12.09 5.69 7.51
C PHE A 8 -11.29 6.76 8.24
N THR A 9 -11.81 7.24 9.38
CA THR A 9 -11.19 8.31 10.15
C THR A 9 -9.85 7.88 10.73
N ILE A 10 -9.78 6.69 11.33
CA ILE A 10 -8.55 6.14 11.90
C ILE A 10 -7.51 5.91 10.81
N ALA A 11 -7.90 5.29 9.69
CA ALA A 11 -6.98 5.00 8.59
C ALA A 11 -6.44 6.29 7.94
N LEU A 12 -7.28 7.31 7.78
CA LEU A 12 -6.88 8.60 7.23
C LEU A 12 -5.88 9.30 8.16
N ILE A 13 -6.20 9.42 9.45
CA ILE A 13 -5.34 10.11 10.43
C ILE A 13 -4.05 9.31 10.68
N GLY A 14 -4.09 7.98 10.62
CA GLY A 14 -2.92 7.13 10.84
C GLY A 14 -1.95 7.14 9.66
N ASN A 15 -2.46 7.08 8.43
CA ASN A 15 -1.61 6.87 7.25
C ASN A 15 -1.25 8.17 6.51
N PHE A 16 -2.11 9.19 6.53
CA PHE A 16 -1.84 10.45 5.84
C PHE A 16 -0.56 11.14 6.34
N PRO A 17 -0.33 11.31 7.66
CA PRO A 17 0.89 11.95 8.15
C PRO A 17 2.14 11.16 7.80
N VAL A 18 2.07 9.83 7.76
CA VAL A 18 3.22 8.97 7.41
C VAL A 18 3.70 9.26 5.99
N VAL A 19 2.78 9.32 5.02
CA VAL A 19 3.10 9.66 3.64
C VAL A 19 3.59 11.11 3.54
N PHE A 20 2.87 12.04 4.17
CA PHE A 20 3.20 13.46 4.13
C PHE A 20 4.58 13.77 4.73
N MET A 21 4.86 13.30 5.94
CA MET A 21 6.14 13.53 6.62
C MET A 21 7.30 12.87 5.89
N THR A 22 7.09 11.66 5.36
CA THR A 22 8.15 10.98 4.58
C THR A 22 8.46 11.73 3.30
N TYR A 23 7.50 12.40 2.67
CA TYR A 23 7.75 13.24 1.49
C TYR A 23 8.42 14.57 1.85
N TRP A 24 8.03 15.18 2.97
CA TRP A 24 8.48 16.52 3.37
C TRP A 24 9.87 16.52 4.03
N GLU A 25 10.11 15.60 4.97
CA GLU A 25 11.30 15.59 5.80
C GLU A 25 12.39 14.68 5.22
N LYS A 26 13.45 15.29 4.67
CA LYS A 26 14.58 14.55 4.07
C LYS A 26 15.29 13.66 5.07
N LYS A 27 15.29 14.00 6.37
CA LYS A 27 15.87 13.14 7.43
C LYS A 27 15.14 11.80 7.56
N LEU A 28 13.87 11.73 7.14
CA LEU A 28 13.08 10.51 7.14
C LEU A 28 13.29 9.66 5.87
N HIS A 29 14.07 10.10 4.89
CA HIS A 29 14.35 9.32 3.66
C HIS A 29 15.32 8.16 3.91
N THR A 30 14.89 7.18 4.70
CA THR A 30 15.56 5.89 4.85
C THR A 30 14.84 4.85 4.00
N SER A 31 15.54 3.77 3.63
CA SER A 31 14.93 2.70 2.83
C SER A 31 13.70 2.08 3.51
N THR A 32 13.73 1.92 4.84
CA THR A 32 12.60 1.43 5.62
C THR A 32 11.44 2.41 5.59
N ASN A 33 11.68 3.70 5.85
CA ASN A 33 10.62 4.71 5.92
C ASN A 33 9.94 4.89 4.56
N ILE A 34 10.67 4.78 3.46
CA ILE A 34 10.10 4.82 2.11
C ILE A 34 9.18 3.62 1.85
N LEU A 35 9.55 2.43 2.31
CA LEU A 35 8.67 1.25 2.22
C LEU A 35 7.43 1.38 3.13
N ILE A 36 7.59 1.95 4.32
CA ILE A 36 6.47 2.27 5.22
C ILE A 36 5.54 3.31 4.59
N ALA A 37 6.08 4.32 3.90
CA ALA A 37 5.28 5.30 3.18
C ALA A 37 4.53 4.67 1.99
N ASN A 38 5.13 3.69 1.29
CA ASN A 38 4.43 2.93 0.24
C ASN A 38 3.27 2.12 0.81
N LEU A 39 3.46 1.48 1.97
CA LEU A 39 2.40 0.76 2.68
C LEU A 39 1.26 1.71 3.07
N ALA A 40 1.58 2.83 3.72
CA ALA A 40 0.60 3.84 4.11
C ALA A 40 -0.14 4.43 2.90
N PHE A 41 0.55 4.58 1.75
CA PHE A 41 -0.09 5.00 0.51
C PHE A 41 -1.10 3.98 -0.03
N CYS A 42 -0.78 2.68 0.03
CA CYS A 42 -1.73 1.61 -0.34
C CYS A 42 -2.98 1.65 0.56
N ASP A 43 -2.80 1.85 1.87
CA ASP A 43 -3.91 1.96 2.82
C ASP A 43 -4.77 3.21 2.56
N LEU A 44 -4.15 4.34 2.19
CA LEU A 44 -4.88 5.56 1.80
C LEU A 44 -5.68 5.39 0.51
N LEU A 45 -5.16 4.66 -0.49
CA LEU A 45 -5.92 4.36 -1.70
C LEU A 45 -7.23 3.65 -1.37
N ILE A 46 -7.17 2.60 -0.55
CA ILE A 46 -8.37 1.87 -0.12
C ILE A 46 -9.28 2.75 0.73
N THR A 47 -8.69 3.52 1.65
CA THR A 47 -9.44 4.43 2.51
C THR A 47 -10.23 5.45 1.70
N ILE A 48 -9.64 6.03 0.68
CA ILE A 48 -10.25 7.12 -0.11
C ILE A 48 -11.23 6.57 -1.16
N PHE A 49 -10.93 5.45 -1.81
CA PHE A 49 -11.73 4.97 -2.94
C PHE A 49 -12.73 3.86 -2.56
N ILE A 50 -12.33 2.91 -1.72
CA ILE A 50 -13.15 1.72 -1.43
C ILE A 50 -14.10 2.00 -0.27
N ILE A 51 -13.62 2.54 0.84
CA ILE A 51 -14.43 2.70 2.05
C ILE A 51 -15.68 3.57 1.82
N PRO A 52 -15.64 4.71 1.10
CA PRO A 52 -16.84 5.50 0.83
C PRO A 52 -17.86 4.77 -0.04
N ILE A 53 -17.39 3.98 -1.01
CA ILE A 53 -18.27 3.17 -1.87
C ILE A 53 -18.93 2.06 -1.04
N CYS A 54 -18.15 1.37 -0.20
CA CYS A 54 -18.69 0.39 0.76
C CYS A 54 -19.71 1.03 1.70
N PHE A 55 -19.48 2.26 2.16
CA PHE A 55 -20.45 2.98 2.99
C PHE A 55 -21.77 3.16 2.24
N ILE A 56 -21.74 3.60 0.98
CA ILE A 56 -22.96 3.77 0.17
C ILE A 56 -23.68 2.43 -0.02
N VAL A 57 -22.96 1.36 -0.37
CA VAL A 57 -23.52 0.01 -0.55
C VAL A 57 -24.20 -0.48 0.72
N VAL A 58 -23.59 -0.26 1.89
CA VAL A 58 -24.17 -0.66 3.19
C VAL A 58 -25.44 0.14 3.53
N GLN A 59 -25.53 1.41 3.13
CA GLN A 59 -26.74 2.21 3.34
C GLN A 59 -27.87 1.82 2.39
N VAL A 60 -27.54 1.53 1.14
CA VAL A 60 -28.51 1.18 0.10
C VAL A 60 -28.97 -0.29 0.21
N GLY A 61 -28.15 -1.17 0.79
CA GLY A 61 -28.45 -2.59 0.95
C GLY A 61 -28.27 -3.44 -0.31
N MET A 62 -27.85 -2.82 -1.42
CA MET A 62 -27.53 -3.45 -2.70
C MET A 62 -26.43 -2.65 -3.40
N TRP A 63 -25.83 -3.22 -4.45
CA TRP A 63 -24.84 -2.53 -5.27
C TRP A 63 -25.52 -1.49 -6.19
N PRO A 64 -25.35 -0.17 -5.96
CA PRO A 64 -26.04 0.84 -6.74
C PRO A 64 -25.24 1.33 -7.96
N PHE A 65 -23.97 0.91 -8.08
CA PHE A 65 -23.06 1.37 -9.14
C PHE A 65 -23.09 0.43 -10.34
N SER A 66 -22.40 0.83 -11.43
CA SER A 66 -22.23 -0.04 -12.59
C SER A 66 -21.37 -1.28 -12.28
N SER A 67 -21.48 -2.32 -13.12
CA SER A 67 -20.59 -3.49 -13.05
C SER A 67 -19.12 -3.12 -13.26
N ILE A 68 -18.86 -2.13 -14.12
CA ILE A 68 -17.50 -1.60 -14.37
C ILE A 68 -16.90 -1.04 -13.08
N THR A 69 -17.69 -0.29 -12.30
CA THR A 69 -17.24 0.24 -11.00
C THR A 69 -16.86 -0.88 -10.03
N CYS A 70 -17.61 -1.99 -10.03
CA CYS A 70 -17.31 -3.15 -9.18
C CYS A 70 -15.97 -3.78 -9.57
N GLN A 71 -15.74 -3.99 -10.88
CA GLN A 71 -14.49 -4.55 -11.38
C GLN A 71 -13.28 -3.65 -11.09
N ILE A 72 -13.41 -2.34 -11.29
CA ILE A 72 -12.33 -1.37 -11.00
C ILE A 72 -11.99 -1.37 -9.51
N LEU A 73 -13.00 -1.39 -8.63
CA LEU A 73 -12.78 -1.37 -7.19
C LEU A 73 -12.19 -2.69 -6.69
N GLY A 74 -12.65 -3.84 -7.20
CA GLY A 74 -12.04 -5.13 -6.90
C GLY A 74 -10.60 -5.23 -7.39
N PHE A 75 -10.30 -4.69 -8.58
CA PHE A 75 -8.93 -4.59 -9.08
C PHE A 75 -8.06 -3.72 -8.17
N LEU A 76 -8.53 -2.53 -7.80
CA LEU A 76 -7.81 -1.62 -6.92
C LEU A 76 -7.56 -2.26 -5.54
N GLU A 77 -8.58 -2.92 -4.98
CA GLU A 77 -8.47 -3.66 -3.73
C GLU A 77 -7.39 -4.74 -3.79
N MET A 78 -7.38 -5.54 -4.85
CA MET A 78 -6.40 -6.60 -5.03
C MET A 78 -4.98 -6.07 -5.27
N VAL A 79 -4.83 -5.00 -6.07
CA VAL A 79 -3.53 -4.33 -6.28
C VAL A 79 -2.99 -3.79 -4.96
N SER A 80 -3.78 -3.02 -4.21
CA SER A 80 -3.34 -2.46 -2.93
C SER A 80 -3.05 -3.54 -1.90
N TYR A 81 -3.88 -4.58 -1.80
CA TYR A 81 -3.66 -5.70 -0.88
C TYR A 81 -2.32 -6.41 -1.15
N THR A 82 -2.08 -6.79 -2.41
CA THR A 82 -0.84 -7.44 -2.81
C THR A 82 0.36 -6.51 -2.66
N ALA A 83 0.20 -5.20 -2.90
CA ALA A 83 1.26 -4.21 -2.75
C ALA A 83 1.62 -4.02 -1.28
N SER A 84 0.63 -3.96 -0.39
CA SER A 84 0.83 -3.90 1.07
C SER A 84 1.54 -5.13 1.60
N LEU A 85 1.10 -6.33 1.21
CA LEU A 85 1.76 -7.60 1.60
C LEU A 85 3.20 -7.67 1.11
N SER A 86 3.44 -7.34 -0.16
CA SER A 86 4.78 -7.36 -0.73
C SER A 86 5.68 -6.31 -0.08
N SER A 87 5.14 -5.13 0.26
CA SER A 87 5.86 -4.10 1.00
C SER A 87 6.26 -4.57 2.40
N LEU A 88 5.38 -5.27 3.11
CA LEU A 88 5.69 -5.88 4.42
C LEU A 88 6.80 -6.92 4.30
N ALA A 89 6.75 -7.78 3.29
CA ALA A 89 7.81 -8.75 3.02
C ALA A 89 9.16 -8.04 2.75
N MET A 90 9.14 -6.99 1.93
CA MET A 90 10.31 -6.17 1.65
C MET A 90 10.87 -5.49 2.90
N ILE A 91 10.02 -4.97 3.79
CA ILE A 91 10.44 -4.40 5.08
C ILE A 91 11.12 -5.47 5.94
N SER A 92 10.54 -6.66 6.03
CA SER A 92 11.12 -7.78 6.79
C SER A 92 12.49 -8.18 6.27
N ILE A 93 12.64 -8.31 4.94
CA ILE A 93 13.91 -8.60 4.28
C ILE A 93 14.93 -7.49 4.56
N ASN A 94 14.50 -6.23 4.42
CA ASN A 94 15.34 -5.06 4.66
C ASN A 94 15.88 -5.04 6.10
N ARG A 95 15.04 -5.36 7.10
CA ARG A 95 15.46 -5.47 8.50
C ARG A 95 16.37 -6.67 8.74
N TYR A 96 16.09 -7.82 8.14
CA TYR A 96 16.94 -9.00 8.25
C TYR A 96 18.37 -8.70 7.79
N TYR A 97 18.53 -8.09 6.60
CA TYR A 97 19.85 -7.73 6.10
C TYR A 97 20.53 -6.65 6.95
N ALA A 98 19.78 -5.67 7.47
CA ALA A 98 20.34 -4.65 8.35
C ALA A 98 20.94 -5.24 9.63
N ILE A 99 20.30 -6.28 10.19
CA ILE A 99 20.75 -6.94 11.43
C ILE A 99 21.89 -7.91 11.14
N VAL A 100 21.72 -8.81 10.16
CA VAL A 100 22.70 -9.88 9.90
C VAL A 100 23.98 -9.35 9.27
N ARG A 101 23.89 -8.33 8.41
CA ARG A 101 25.06 -7.72 7.75
C ARG A 101 25.50 -6.42 8.42
N ALA A 102 25.17 -6.24 9.70
CA ALA A 102 25.51 -5.03 10.45
C ALA A 102 27.03 -4.73 10.51
N LEU A 103 27.88 -5.75 10.42
CA LEU A 103 29.35 -5.62 10.43
C LEU A 103 29.97 -5.36 9.05
N ASP A 104 29.19 -5.54 7.99
CA ASP A 104 29.63 -5.30 6.62
C ASP A 104 29.36 -3.81 6.31
N GLN A 105 30.34 -2.96 6.64
CA GLN A 105 30.26 -1.48 6.59
C GLN A 105 29.74 -0.94 5.25
N ASP A 106 30.01 -1.69 4.18
CA ASP A 106 29.53 -1.43 2.83
C ASP A 106 28.04 -1.72 2.66
N PHE A 107 27.49 -2.74 3.32
CA PHE A 107 26.09 -3.15 3.22
C PHE A 107 25.16 -2.21 4.01
N ALA A 108 25.59 -1.76 5.19
CA ALA A 108 24.89 -0.75 5.99
C ALA A 108 24.80 0.61 5.26
N LYS A 109 25.85 1.01 4.52
CA LYS A 109 25.83 2.20 3.64
C LYS A 109 25.09 1.99 2.31
N LYS A 110 25.05 0.74 1.79
CA LYS A 110 24.37 0.37 0.53
C LYS A 110 22.85 0.15 0.66
N MET A 111 22.24 0.33 1.84
CA MET A 111 20.78 0.44 1.99
C MET A 111 20.29 1.80 1.48
N SER A 112 20.56 2.06 0.20
CA SER A 112 20.28 3.31 -0.47
C SER A 112 18.77 3.46 -0.71
N VAL A 113 18.27 4.68 -0.49
CA VAL A 113 16.96 5.16 -0.98
C VAL A 113 16.66 4.71 -2.42
N LYS A 114 17.68 4.61 -3.28
CA LYS A 114 17.53 4.12 -4.67
C LYS A 114 17.05 2.67 -4.71
N ARG A 115 17.55 1.79 -3.84
CA ARG A 115 17.11 0.39 -3.75
C ARG A 115 15.68 0.30 -3.24
N ALA A 116 15.29 1.09 -2.24
CA ALA A 116 13.91 1.11 -1.76
C ALA A 116 12.92 1.53 -2.86
N LYS A 117 13.27 2.54 -3.67
CA LYS A 117 12.48 2.93 -4.85
C LYS A 117 12.38 1.80 -5.88
N TYR A 118 13.47 1.09 -6.13
CA TYR A 118 13.47 -0.07 -7.02
C TYR A 118 12.61 -1.23 -6.48
N MET A 119 12.67 -1.51 -5.18
CA MET A 119 11.82 -2.50 -4.53
C MET A 119 10.34 -2.12 -4.66
N ILE A 120 9.99 -0.85 -4.45
CA ILE A 120 8.63 -0.35 -4.69
C ILE A 120 8.21 -0.59 -6.14
N ALA A 121 9.06 -0.27 -7.12
CA ALA A 121 8.73 -0.52 -8.53
C ALA A 121 8.43 -2.01 -8.81
N ILE A 122 9.23 -2.93 -8.23
CA ILE A 122 8.97 -4.37 -8.32
C ILE A 122 7.63 -4.72 -7.68
N VAL A 123 7.35 -4.20 -6.48
CA VAL A 123 6.09 -4.43 -5.76
C VAL A 123 4.91 -4.04 -6.64
N TRP A 124 4.91 -2.84 -7.23
CA TRP A 124 3.81 -2.38 -8.08
C TRP A 124 3.64 -3.22 -9.34
N ILE A 125 4.73 -3.55 -10.04
CA ILE A 125 4.67 -4.41 -11.23
C ILE A 125 4.09 -5.78 -10.86
N TYR A 126 4.58 -6.39 -9.79
CA TYR A 126 4.09 -7.67 -9.30
C TYR A 126 2.60 -7.62 -8.95
N SER A 127 2.19 -6.60 -8.19
CA SER A 127 0.79 -6.40 -7.80
C SER A 127 -0.14 -6.21 -8.99
N LEU A 128 0.26 -5.42 -9.99
CA LEU A 128 -0.53 -5.20 -11.19
C LEU A 128 -0.71 -6.49 -12.00
N VAL A 129 0.36 -7.28 -12.15
CA VAL A 129 0.29 -8.57 -12.84
C VAL A 129 -0.66 -9.52 -12.11
N TRP A 130 -0.53 -9.63 -10.78
CA TRP A 130 -1.37 -10.51 -9.96
C TRP A 130 -2.84 -10.10 -9.88
N ALA A 131 -3.13 -8.81 -9.92
CA ALA A 131 -4.49 -8.30 -9.86
C ALA A 131 -5.17 -8.24 -11.23
N SER A 132 -4.43 -8.37 -12.33
CA SER A 132 -4.98 -8.28 -13.69
C SER A 132 -5.93 -9.41 -14.15
N PRO A 133 -5.84 -10.68 -13.67
CA PRO A 133 -6.70 -11.79 -14.11
C PRO A 133 -8.21 -11.48 -14.21
N PRO A 134 -8.86 -10.85 -13.21
CA PRO A 134 -10.29 -10.59 -13.25
C PRO A 134 -10.70 -9.58 -14.33
N LEU A 135 -9.78 -8.69 -14.77
CA LEU A 135 -10.05 -7.72 -15.83
C LEU A 135 -10.18 -8.38 -17.22
N TYR A 136 -9.62 -9.57 -17.39
CA TYR A 136 -9.68 -10.33 -18.65
C TYR A 136 -10.80 -11.37 -18.65
N GLY A 137 -11.71 -11.35 -17.67
CA GLY A 137 -12.83 -12.26 -17.59
C GLY A 137 -12.50 -13.64 -17.00
N TRP A 138 -11.36 -13.75 -16.31
CA TRP A 138 -11.07 -14.94 -15.51
C TRP A 138 -11.88 -14.85 -14.20
N ASN A 139 -13.01 -15.58 -14.17
CA ASN A 139 -13.84 -15.81 -12.98
C ASN A 139 -13.36 -17.06 -12.23
#